data_AF-A0A316UQL0-F1
#
_entry.id   AF-A0A316UQL0-F1
#
_cell.length_a   1.000
_cell.length_b   1.000
_cell.length_c   1.000
_cell.angle_alpha   90.00
_cell.angle_beta   90.00
_cell.angle_gamma   90.00
#
_symmetry.space_group_name_H-M   'P 1'
#
loop_
_entity.id
_entity.type
_entity.pdbx_description
1 polymer ?
#
loop_
_entity_poly.entity_id
_entity_poly.type
_entity_poly.pdbx_seq_one_letter_code
_entity_poly.pdbx_strand_id
1 'polypeptide(L)' 'FSTSGHAARHNRIHTGQKPYCCTFPGCQASFSRQDNALAHFRTGHALAKNR' A
#
# COMPACT_ATOMS: atom_id res chain seq x y z
N PHE A 1 1.33 -15.51 14.27
CA PHE A 1 2.35 -14.54 13.79
C PHE A 1 3.65 -14.78 14.52
N SER A 2 4.71 -15.18 13.82
CA SER A 2 5.98 -15.58 14.47
C SER A 2 6.93 -14.41 14.77
N THR A 3 6.65 -13.22 14.24
CA THR A 3 7.42 -11.99 14.48
C THR A 3 6.48 -10.84 14.82
N SER A 4 6.96 -9.92 15.67
CA SER A 4 6.21 -8.72 16.10
C SER A 4 5.78 -7.85 14.90
N GLY A 5 6.66 -7.68 13.90
CA GLY A 5 6.35 -6.96 12.66
C GLY A 5 5.22 -7.61 11.84
N HIS A 6 5.16 -8.94 11.78
CA HIS A 6 4.06 -9.64 11.12
C HIS A 6 2.73 -9.50 11.87
N ALA A 7 2.77 -9.51 13.20
CA ALA A 7 1.58 -9.29 14.02
C ALA A 7 1.03 -7.86 13.86
N ALA A 8 1.92 -6.85 13.91
CA ALA A 8 1.54 -5.45 13.70
C ALA A 8 0.93 -5.21 12.31
N ARG A 9 1.49 -5.84 11.26
CA ARG A 9 0.91 -5.80 9.90
C ARG A 9 -0.46 -6.47 9.85
N HIS A 10 -0.61 -7.63 10.50
CA HIS A 10 -1.89 -8.34 10.52
C HIS A 10 -2.99 -7.55 11.23
N ASN A 11 -2.66 -6.86 12.32
CA ASN A 11 -3.62 -6.04 13.07
C ASN A 11 -4.22 -4.91 12.23
N ARG A 12 -3.59 -4.52 11.12
CA ARG A 12 -4.16 -3.55 10.16
C ARG A 12 -5.42 -4.07 9.46
N ILE A 13 -5.61 -5.38 9.39
CA ILE A 13 -6.80 -6.02 8.80
C ILE A 13 -8.00 -5.82 9.72
N HIS A 14 -7.79 -5.96 11.04
CA HIS A 14 -8.84 -5.76 12.04
C HIS A 14 -9.19 -4.28 12.24
N THR A 15 -8.18 -3.40 12.20
CA THR A 15 -8.38 -1.96 12.38
C THR A 15 -8.78 -1.23 11.10
N GLY A 16 -8.72 -1.89 9.94
CA GLY A 16 -8.99 -1.27 8.65
C GLY A 16 -7.98 -0.19 8.23
N GLN A 17 -6.85 -0.07 8.93
CA GLN A 17 -5.86 0.97 8.66
C GLN A 17 -5.18 0.76 7.30
N LYS A 18 -5.29 1.78 6.44
CA LYS A 18 -4.69 1.82 5.10
C LYS A 18 -3.80 3.05 4.95
N PRO A 19 -2.62 3.07 5.60
CA PRO A 19 -1.76 4.24 5.62
C PRO A 19 -1.11 4.56 4.26
N TYR A 20 -1.18 3.65 3.29
CA TYR A 20 -0.57 3.84 1.97
C TYR A 20 -1.65 4.22 0.95
N CYS A 21 -1.88 5.51 0.78
CA CYS A 21 -2.79 6.05 -0.23
C CYS A 21 -2.06 6.26 -1.56
N CYS A 22 -2.74 6.00 -2.68
CA CYS A 22 -2.27 6.38 -4.00
C CYS A 22 -2.29 7.91 -4.11
N THR A 23 -1.19 8.49 -4.58
CA THR A 23 -1.06 9.95 -4.77
C THR A 23 -1.40 10.37 -6.20
N PHE A 24 -1.83 9.44 -7.05
CA PHE A 24 -2.15 9.74 -8.45
C PHE A 24 -3.45 10.54 -8.52
N PRO A 25 -3.49 11.66 -9.27
CA PRO A 25 -4.69 12.48 -9.40
C PRO A 25 -5.89 11.67 -9.90
N GLY A 26 -7.02 11.76 -9.20
CA GLY A 26 -8.22 10.99 -9.53
C GLY A 26 -8.20 9.52 -9.08
N CYS A 27 -7.12 9.05 -8.44
CA CYS A 27 -7.09 7.74 -7.80
C CYS A 27 -7.29 7.86 -6.28
N GLN A 28 -8.32 7.18 -5.77
CA GLN A 28 -8.61 7.11 -4.33
C GLN A 28 -8.21 5.75 -3.71
N ALA A 29 -7.40 4.96 -4.42
CA ALA A 29 -6.98 3.66 -3.94
C ALA A 29 -6.07 3.80 -2.70
N SER A 30 -6.33 2.97 -1.69
CA SER A 30 -5.56 2.96 -0.44
C SER A 30 -5.33 1.54 0.04
N PHE A 31 -4.14 1.29 0.58
CA PHE A 31 -3.61 -0.04 0.87
C PHE A 31 -3.09 -0.12 2.31
N SER A 32 -3.23 -1.30 2.92
CA SER A 32 -2.71 -1.61 4.26
C SER A 32 -1.19 -1.91 4.27
N ARG A 33 -0.63 -2.12 3.07
CA ARG A 33 0.76 -2.52 2.83
C ARG A 33 1.40 -1.70 1.71
N GLN A 34 2.68 -1.38 1.89
CA GLN A 34 3.46 -0.58 0.96
C GLN A 34 3.70 -1.31 -0.37
N ASP A 35 4.02 -2.60 -0.31
CA ASP A 35 4.31 -3.41 -1.50
C ASP A 35 3.10 -3.50 -2.44
N ASN A 36 1.90 -3.60 -1.88
CA ASN A 36 0.65 -3.56 -2.64
C ASN A 36 0.43 -2.19 -3.30
N ALA A 37 0.64 -1.09 -2.56
CA ALA A 37 0.51 0.26 -3.12
C ALA A 37 1.51 0.52 -4.25
N LEU A 38 2.75 0.05 -4.08
CA LEU A 38 3.80 0.18 -5.08
C LEU A 38 3.48 -0.64 -6.34
N ALA A 39 2.99 -1.87 -6.19
CA ALA A 39 2.55 -2.69 -7.31
C ALA A 39 1.42 -2.01 -8.08
N HIS A 40 0.38 -1.54 -7.37
CA HIS A 40 -0.71 -0.78 -7.96
C HIS A 40 -0.23 0.46 -8.71
N PHE A 41 0.68 1.24 -8.12
CA PHE A 41 1.21 2.43 -8.78
C PHE A 41 2.00 2.07 -10.05
N ARG A 42 2.80 1.00 -10.01
CA ARG A 42 3.60 0.54 -11.15
C ARG A 42 2.78 -0.03 -12.30
N THR A 43 1.71 -0.76 -12.01
CA THR A 43 0.89 -1.41 -13.04
C THR A 43 -0.30 -0.56 -13.49
N GLY A 44 -0.86 0.26 -12.59
CA GLY A 44 -2.07 1.04 -12.84
C GLY A 44 -1.84 2.52 -13.12
N HIS A 45 -0.69 3.08 -12.73
CA HIS A 45 -0.41 4.52 -12.86
C HIS A 45 1.00 4.83 -13.37
N ALA A 46 1.66 3.86 -14.00
CA ALA A 46 3.05 3.98 -14.40
C ALA A 46 3.30 5.26 -15.23
N LEU A 47 3.87 6.28 -14.59
CA LEU A 47 4.74 7.24 -15.22
C LEU A 47 6.16 6.72 -14.99
N ALA A 48 6.81 6.32 -16.08
CA ALA A 48 8.18 5.85 -16.09
C ALA A 48 9.05 6.74 -15.18
N LYS A 49 9.59 6.16 -14.10
CA LYS A 49 10.59 6.85 -13.29
C LYS A 49 11.87 6.95 -14.14
N ASN A 50 12.07 8.10 -14.77
CA ASN A 50 13.40 8.54 -15.18
C ASN A 50 14.20 8.77 -13.89
N ARG A 51 15.26 7.96 -13.74
CA ARG A 51 16.35 8.16 -12.79
C ARG A 51 17.23 9.30 -13.28
#